data_AF-R6E1Y8-F1
#
_entry.id   AF-R6E1Y8-F1
#
_cell.length_a   1.000
_cell.length_b   1.000
_cell.length_c   1.000
_cell.angle_alpha   90.00
_cell.angle_beta   90.00
_cell.angle_gamma   90.00
#
_symmetry.space_group_name_H-M   'P 1'
#
loop_
_entity.id
_entity.type
_entity.pdbx_description
1 polymer ?
#
loop_
_entity_poly.entity_id
_entity_poly.type
_entity_poly.pdbx_seq_one_letter_code
_entity_poly.pdbx_strand_id
1 'polypeptide(L)'
;MVSGELNNMEFGDGNEGENKYLLCSSREHCSDLFKELVGKMSMCLKDKIMQDIFYSMLAGGGMVELSGKYNLSRKALIFMYEKAMREVSDSWEDIIQGKQKLQLADLRYRNCKTVLSRNNFICEETKVAVPVKECDIPVEYLETLSTPLSNFGISPRILRNLRKYNIYLLEDLLRFIKRNGFDGIGRLHGVGARSCDQLFVILKDKSVLEDKDTCYLFRYIFV
;
A
#
# COMPACT_ATOMS: atom_id res chain seq x y z
N MET A 1 -5.32 -31.44 -15.55
CA MET A 1 -5.79 -30.32 -16.41
C MET A 1 -5.75 -29.09 -15.53
N VAL A 2 -4.65 -28.36 -15.43
CA VAL A 2 -4.15 -27.39 -16.42
C VAL A 2 -2.62 -27.45 -16.44
N SER A 3 -2.02 -28.03 -17.48
CA SER A 3 -0.56 -28.07 -17.68
C SER A 3 -0.23 -28.17 -19.18
N GLY A 4 -0.84 -27.32 -20.01
CA GLY A 4 -0.76 -27.50 -21.45
C GLY A 4 -0.94 -26.29 -22.36
N GLU A 5 -0.98 -25.06 -21.86
CA GLU A 5 -1.26 -23.89 -22.73
C GLU A 5 -0.39 -22.67 -22.42
N LEU A 6 0.94 -22.83 -22.53
CA LEU A 6 1.86 -21.68 -22.59
C LEU A 6 2.90 -21.76 -23.70
N ASN A 7 2.80 -22.72 -24.63
CA ASN A 7 3.88 -23.00 -25.59
C ASN A 7 3.73 -22.40 -26.99
N ASN A 8 2.71 -21.60 -27.31
CA ASN A 8 2.56 -21.06 -28.66
C ASN A 8 2.42 -19.53 -28.65
N MET A 9 3.55 -18.82 -28.55
CA MET A 9 3.69 -17.45 -29.05
C MET A 9 4.95 -17.39 -29.90
N GLU A 10 4.79 -17.60 -31.20
CA GLU A 10 5.82 -17.29 -32.19
C GLU A 10 5.92 -15.77 -32.33
N PHE A 11 7.07 -15.19 -32.00
CA PHE A 11 7.41 -13.83 -32.37
C PHE A 11 8.85 -13.73 -32.87
N GLY A 12 8.95 -13.35 -34.15
CA GLY A 12 9.99 -12.56 -34.82
C GLY A 12 11.44 -12.63 -34.33
N ASP A 13 12.29 -13.11 -35.24
CA ASP A 13 13.75 -13.11 -35.24
C ASP A 13 14.34 -11.76 -34.77
N GLY A 14 14.69 -11.69 -33.48
CA GLY A 14 15.12 -10.46 -32.81
C GLY A 14 15.60 -10.72 -31.37
N ASN A 15 16.91 -10.91 -31.23
CA ASN A 15 17.67 -10.89 -29.97
C ASN A 15 17.22 -11.91 -28.90
N GLU A 16 17.31 -13.20 -29.22
CA GLU A 16 17.02 -14.32 -28.30
C GLU A 16 17.81 -14.26 -26.98
N GLY A 17 19.04 -13.72 -27.00
CA GLY A 17 19.89 -13.61 -25.81
C GLY A 17 19.33 -12.63 -24.78
N GLU A 18 19.10 -11.37 -25.16
CA GLU A 18 18.57 -10.33 -24.26
C GLU A 18 17.16 -10.64 -23.77
N ASN A 19 16.30 -11.17 -24.66
CA ASN A 19 14.95 -11.60 -24.29
C ASN A 19 14.99 -12.72 -23.24
N LYS A 20 15.91 -13.69 -23.35
CA LYS A 20 16.05 -14.79 -22.39
C LYS A 20 16.52 -14.31 -21.01
N TYR A 21 17.43 -13.34 -20.93
CA TYR A 21 17.86 -12.74 -19.66
C TYR A 21 16.74 -11.94 -18.98
N LEU A 22 15.96 -11.17 -19.74
CA LEU A 22 14.80 -10.42 -19.24
C LEU A 22 13.68 -11.36 -18.74
N LEU A 23 13.41 -12.45 -19.47
CA LEU A 23 12.47 -13.49 -19.06
C LEU A 23 12.94 -14.24 -17.80
N CYS A 24 14.24 -14.54 -17.68
CA CYS A 24 14.79 -15.18 -16.48
C CYS A 24 14.72 -14.27 -15.25
N SER A 25 15.15 -13.01 -15.40
CA SER A 25 15.16 -12.02 -14.31
C SER A 25 13.74 -11.67 -13.84
N SER A 26 12.78 -11.56 -14.76
CA SER A 26 11.37 -11.32 -14.39
C SER A 26 10.74 -12.52 -13.69
N ARG A 27 11.09 -13.75 -14.10
CA ARG A 27 10.62 -14.99 -13.45
C ARG A 27 11.16 -15.16 -12.04
N GLU A 28 12.44 -14.86 -11.81
CA GLU A 28 13.06 -14.87 -10.49
C GLU A 28 12.42 -13.84 -9.56
N HIS A 29 12.24 -12.60 -10.05
CA HIS A 29 11.59 -11.54 -9.28
C HIS A 29 10.15 -11.89 -8.88
N CYS A 30 9.36 -12.45 -9.81
CA CYS A 30 8.01 -12.93 -9.51
C CYS A 30 8.00 -14.07 -8.48
N SER A 31 8.98 -14.96 -8.52
CA SER A 31 9.14 -16.05 -7.53
C SER A 31 9.41 -15.50 -6.14
N ASP A 32 10.27 -14.49 -6.01
CA ASP A 32 10.59 -13.86 -4.73
C ASP A 32 9.39 -13.11 -4.15
N LEU A 33 8.68 -12.33 -4.98
CA LEU A 33 7.45 -11.65 -4.57
C LEU A 33 6.38 -12.64 -4.10
N PHE A 34 6.23 -13.76 -4.80
CA PHE A 34 5.29 -14.82 -4.41
C PHE A 34 5.69 -15.45 -3.06
N LYS A 35 6.98 -15.77 -2.86
CA LYS A 35 7.48 -16.28 -1.57
C LYS A 35 7.28 -15.30 -0.44
N GLU A 36 7.47 -13.99 -0.67
CA GLU A 36 7.21 -12.97 0.33
C GLU A 36 5.72 -12.93 0.71
N LEU A 37 4.82 -12.99 -0.28
CA LEU A 37 3.38 -13.00 -0.05
C LEU A 37 2.96 -14.25 0.75
N VAL A 38 3.40 -15.43 0.33
CA VAL A 38 3.14 -16.70 1.04
C VAL A 38 3.72 -16.64 2.47
N GLY A 39 4.90 -16.03 2.64
CA GLY A 39 5.51 -15.79 3.94
C GLY A 39 4.60 -14.98 4.86
N LYS A 40 4.04 -13.86 4.38
CA LYS A 40 3.08 -13.04 5.13
C LYS A 40 1.80 -13.80 5.44
N MET A 41 1.24 -14.52 4.46
CA MET A 41 0.05 -15.37 4.66
C MET A 41 0.27 -16.43 5.74
N SER A 42 1.45 -17.06 5.75
CA SER A 42 1.78 -18.11 6.72
C SER A 42 1.76 -17.61 8.17
N MET A 43 2.01 -16.30 8.41
CA MET A 43 2.00 -15.71 9.76
C MET A 43 0.61 -15.72 10.41
N CYS A 44 -0.45 -15.95 9.64
CA CYS A 44 -1.83 -16.08 10.16
C CYS A 44 -2.03 -17.41 10.90
N LEU A 45 -1.20 -18.41 10.60
CA LEU A 45 -1.29 -19.74 11.18
C LEU A 45 -0.58 -19.78 12.53
N LYS A 46 -1.30 -20.18 13.58
CA LYS A 46 -0.75 -20.29 14.94
C LYS A 46 0.16 -21.51 15.11
N ASP A 47 -0.19 -22.60 14.45
CA ASP A 47 0.57 -23.85 14.50
C ASP A 47 1.82 -23.74 13.62
N LYS A 48 3.00 -23.89 14.24
CA LYS A 48 4.30 -23.77 13.57
C LYS A 48 4.57 -24.86 12.55
N ILE A 49 4.08 -26.06 12.77
CA ILE A 49 4.24 -27.17 11.82
C ILE A 49 3.34 -26.91 10.61
N MET A 50 2.09 -26.50 10.86
CA MET A 50 1.14 -26.14 9.81
C MET A 50 1.62 -24.93 8.99
N GLN A 51 2.19 -23.93 9.65
CA GLN A 51 2.80 -22.75 9.03
C GLN A 51 3.92 -23.15 8.06
N ASP A 52 4.84 -24.01 8.50
CA ASP A 52 5.97 -24.45 7.67
C ASP A 52 5.53 -25.36 6.53
N ILE A 53 4.55 -26.25 6.75
CA ILE A 53 3.95 -27.08 5.69
C ILE A 53 3.30 -26.18 4.63
N PHE A 54 2.48 -25.22 5.05
CA PHE A 54 1.81 -24.27 4.16
C PHE A 54 2.82 -23.46 3.32
N TYR A 55 3.80 -22.83 3.98
CA TYR A 55 4.83 -22.06 3.31
C TYR A 55 5.62 -22.92 2.33
N SER A 56 6.10 -24.09 2.78
CA SER A 56 6.93 -24.96 1.97
C SER A 56 6.17 -25.51 0.76
N MET A 57 4.92 -25.95 0.92
CA MET A 57 4.14 -26.48 -0.20
C MET A 57 3.85 -25.43 -1.27
N LEU A 58 3.60 -24.18 -0.88
CA LEU A 58 3.38 -23.09 -1.83
C LEU A 58 4.70 -22.57 -2.43
N ALA A 59 5.77 -22.48 -1.65
CA ALA A 59 7.09 -22.02 -2.12
C ALA A 59 7.84 -23.02 -3.02
N GLY A 60 7.24 -24.18 -3.31
CA GLY A 60 7.79 -25.20 -4.23
C GLY A 60 8.51 -26.36 -3.54
N GLY A 61 8.40 -26.51 -2.22
CA GLY A 61 8.93 -27.62 -1.45
C GLY A 61 8.18 -28.94 -1.70
N GLY A 62 8.92 -30.05 -1.64
CA GLY A 62 8.38 -31.38 -1.96
C GLY A 62 7.64 -32.04 -0.80
N MET A 63 6.54 -32.74 -1.09
CA MET A 63 5.81 -33.54 -0.09
C MET A 63 6.67 -34.62 0.58
N VAL A 64 7.66 -35.17 -0.13
CA VAL A 64 8.56 -36.22 0.39
C VAL A 64 9.46 -35.66 1.49
N GLU A 65 10.02 -34.48 1.27
CA GLU A 65 10.89 -33.80 2.25
C GLU A 65 10.13 -33.44 3.52
N LEU A 66 8.91 -32.90 3.38
CA LEU A 66 8.04 -32.58 4.51
C LEU A 66 7.58 -33.83 5.27
N SER A 67 7.32 -34.93 4.54
CA SER A 67 6.95 -36.21 5.15
C SER A 67 8.08 -36.76 6.02
N GLY A 68 9.32 -36.68 5.55
CA GLY A 68 10.51 -37.03 6.33
C GLY A 68 10.75 -36.09 7.52
N LYS A 69 10.64 -34.77 7.31
CA LYS A 69 10.89 -33.75 8.35
C LYS A 69 9.97 -33.88 9.55
N TYR A 70 8.68 -34.15 9.31
CA TYR A 70 7.66 -34.20 10.36
C TYR A 70 7.20 -35.61 10.72
N ASN A 71 7.75 -36.65 10.08
CA ASN A 71 7.31 -38.04 10.22
C ASN A 71 5.79 -38.21 10.02
N LEU A 72 5.25 -37.52 9.01
CA LEU A 72 3.82 -37.51 8.69
C LEU A 72 3.55 -38.32 7.42
N SER A 73 2.43 -39.03 7.40
CA SER A 73 1.94 -39.64 6.16
C SER A 73 1.53 -38.57 5.14
N ARG A 74 1.56 -38.91 3.84
CA ARG A 74 1.06 -38.01 2.77
C ARG A 74 -0.38 -37.53 3.00
N LYS A 75 -1.25 -38.41 3.50
CA LYS A 75 -2.65 -38.03 3.83
C LYS A 75 -2.71 -37.00 4.96
N ALA A 76 -1.88 -37.16 5.98
CA ALA A 76 -1.81 -36.21 7.09
C ALA A 76 -1.26 -34.84 6.62
N LEU A 77 -0.25 -34.83 5.75
CA LEU A 77 0.27 -33.58 5.16
C LEU A 77 -0.78 -32.83 4.34
N ILE A 78 -1.49 -33.55 3.45
CA ILE A 78 -2.57 -32.95 2.64
C ILE A 78 -3.63 -32.36 3.55
N PHE A 79 -4.05 -33.10 4.58
CA PHE A 79 -5.02 -32.61 5.56
C PHE A 79 -4.53 -31.35 6.30
N MET A 80 -3.27 -31.32 6.74
CA MET A 80 -2.68 -30.16 7.41
C MET A 80 -2.64 -28.95 6.47
N TYR A 81 -2.28 -29.16 5.21
CA TYR A 81 -2.27 -28.11 4.20
C TYR A 81 -3.68 -27.56 3.89
N GLU A 82 -4.67 -28.43 3.71
CA GLU A 82 -6.07 -28.03 3.50
C GLU A 82 -6.65 -27.28 4.70
N LYS A 83 -6.26 -27.68 5.92
CA LYS A 83 -6.63 -26.97 7.13
C LYS A 83 -5.97 -25.58 7.17
N ALA A 84 -4.69 -25.49 6.82
CA ALA A 84 -3.96 -24.22 6.73
C ALA A 84 -4.58 -23.25 5.71
N MET A 85 -4.92 -23.75 4.52
CA MET A 85 -5.59 -22.98 3.47
C MET A 85 -6.92 -22.39 3.94
N ARG A 86 -7.71 -23.15 4.71
CA ARG A 86 -8.97 -22.67 5.28
C ARG A 86 -8.73 -21.59 6.32
N GLU A 87 -7.83 -21.81 7.28
CA GLU A 87 -7.53 -20.83 8.33
C GLU A 87 -6.99 -19.51 7.76
N VAL A 88 -6.10 -19.57 6.75
CA VAL A 88 -5.62 -18.38 6.04
C VAL A 88 -6.76 -17.67 5.32
N SER A 89 -7.61 -18.41 4.59
CA SER A 89 -8.76 -17.86 3.87
C SER A 89 -9.75 -17.18 4.82
N ASP A 90 -10.06 -17.82 5.95
CA ASP A 90 -10.99 -17.31 6.95
C ASP A 90 -10.45 -16.03 7.60
N SER A 91 -9.13 -15.92 7.79
CA SER A 91 -8.48 -14.72 8.33
C SER A 91 -8.32 -13.57 7.34
N TRP A 92 -8.59 -13.78 6.04
CA TRP A 92 -8.29 -12.80 5.00
C TRP A 92 -9.04 -11.48 5.20
N GLU A 93 -10.32 -11.56 5.58
CA GLU A 93 -11.15 -10.38 5.82
C GLU A 93 -10.65 -9.58 7.04
N ASP A 94 -10.26 -10.28 8.11
CA ASP A 94 -9.68 -9.65 9.32
C ASP A 94 -8.38 -8.91 9.02
N ILE A 95 -7.54 -9.46 8.11
CA ILE A 95 -6.30 -8.81 7.66
C ILE A 95 -6.60 -7.52 6.89
N ILE A 96 -7.59 -7.55 5.98
CA ILE A 96 -8.01 -6.36 5.22
C ILE A 96 -8.53 -5.28 6.19
N GLN A 97 -9.42 -5.67 7.11
CA GLN A 97 -9.96 -4.75 8.11
C GLN A 97 -8.87 -4.20 9.05
N GLY A 98 -7.92 -5.04 9.47
CA GLY A 98 -6.77 -4.64 10.27
C GLY A 98 -5.90 -3.59 9.57
N LYS A 99 -5.63 -3.79 8.27
CA LYS A 99 -4.88 -2.82 7.46
C LYS A 99 -5.61 -1.47 7.35
N GLN A 100 -6.92 -1.48 7.11
CA GLN A 100 -7.74 -0.27 7.05
C GLN A 100 -7.73 0.47 8.39
N LYS A 101 -7.89 -0.25 9.51
CA LYS A 101 -7.81 0.32 10.88
C LYS A 101 -6.44 0.94 11.16
N LEU A 102 -5.35 0.30 10.75
CA LEU A 102 -4.00 0.82 10.92
C LEU A 102 -3.78 2.11 10.12
N GLN A 103 -4.24 2.15 8.87
CA GLN A 103 -4.17 3.35 8.02
C GLN A 103 -4.99 4.51 8.62
N LEU A 104 -6.19 4.22 9.14
CA LEU A 104 -7.00 5.21 9.84
C LEU A 104 -6.28 5.75 11.09
N ALA A 105 -5.68 4.87 11.90
CA ALA A 105 -4.94 5.25 13.09
C ALA A 105 -3.73 6.12 12.79
N ASP A 106 -2.95 5.78 11.75
CA ASP A 106 -1.81 6.58 11.29
C ASP A 106 -2.25 7.98 10.82
N LEU A 107 -3.32 8.05 10.01
CA LEU A 107 -3.84 9.34 9.53
C LEU A 107 -4.38 10.20 10.69
N ARG A 108 -5.10 9.59 11.65
CA ARG A 108 -5.52 10.25 12.90
C ARG A 108 -4.32 10.76 13.68
N TYR A 109 -3.27 9.96 13.84
CA TYR A 109 -2.06 10.36 14.53
C TYR A 109 -1.39 11.57 13.87
N ARG A 110 -1.21 11.57 12.54
CA ARG A 110 -0.63 12.70 11.79
C ARG A 110 -1.45 13.98 11.96
N ASN A 111 -2.77 13.87 11.91
CA ASN A 111 -3.69 14.97 12.15
C ASN A 111 -3.58 15.52 13.57
N CYS A 112 -3.65 14.65 14.59
CA CYS A 112 -3.52 15.04 16.00
C CYS A 112 -2.14 15.64 16.30
N LYS A 113 -1.06 15.06 15.77
CA LYS A 113 0.31 15.58 15.92
C LYS A 113 0.42 17.04 15.44
N THR A 114 -0.24 17.37 14.34
CA THR A 114 -0.27 18.74 13.79
C THR A 114 -0.95 19.71 14.75
N VAL A 115 -2.09 19.32 15.34
CA VAL A 115 -2.81 20.11 16.36
C VAL A 115 -1.98 20.27 17.64
N LEU A 116 -1.38 19.18 18.13
CA LEU A 116 -0.55 19.18 19.34
C LEU A 116 0.68 20.07 19.19
N SER A 117 1.33 20.03 18.02
CA SER A 117 2.50 20.87 17.72
C SER A 117 2.18 22.36 17.72
N ARG A 118 0.92 22.74 17.46
CA ARG A 118 0.47 24.13 17.45
C ARG A 118 0.23 24.71 18.83
N ASN A 119 -0.19 23.86 19.77
CA ASN A 119 -0.66 24.30 21.08
C ASN A 119 0.44 24.33 22.16
N ASN A 120 1.70 24.03 21.83
CA ASN A 120 2.82 23.97 22.80
C ASN A 120 2.40 23.29 24.11
N PHE A 121 1.71 22.15 24.03
CA PHE A 121 1.40 21.39 25.23
C PHE A 121 2.71 20.88 25.83
N ILE A 122 3.26 21.64 26.78
CA ILE A 122 4.05 21.09 27.87
C ILE A 122 3.10 20.09 28.52
N CYS A 123 3.51 18.82 28.60
CA CYS A 123 2.75 17.77 29.25
C CYS A 123 2.79 18.00 30.77
N GLU A 124 2.21 19.10 31.23
CA GLU A 124 1.75 19.23 32.60
C GLU A 124 0.36 18.60 32.63
N GLU A 125 0.15 17.66 33.56
CA GLU A 125 -1.08 16.91 33.78
C GLU A 125 -2.26 17.84 34.16
N THR A 126 -2.68 18.69 33.24
CA THR A 126 -3.87 19.52 33.40
C THR A 126 -5.04 18.79 32.78
N LYS A 127 -6.00 18.47 33.66
CA LYS A 127 -7.28 17.79 33.41
C LYS A 127 -8.24 18.61 32.54
N VAL A 128 -7.76 19.23 31.45
CA VAL A 128 -8.62 19.90 30.47
C VAL A 128 -8.70 18.97 29.28
N ALA A 129 -9.78 18.18 29.24
CA ALA A 129 -10.14 17.39 28.08
C ALA A 129 -10.41 18.33 26.91
N VAL A 130 -9.38 18.60 26.11
CA VAL A 130 -9.57 19.20 24.79
C VAL A 130 -10.40 18.19 24.01
N PRO A 131 -11.62 18.52 23.57
CA PRO A 131 -12.40 17.65 22.71
C PRO A 131 -11.67 17.64 21.37
N VAL A 132 -10.73 16.71 21.20
CA VAL A 132 -10.33 16.29 19.86
C VAL A 132 -11.61 15.69 19.30
N LYS A 133 -12.32 16.43 18.44
CA LYS A 133 -13.38 15.84 17.63
C LYS A 133 -12.71 14.67 16.94
N GLU A 134 -13.05 13.45 17.37
CA GLU A 134 -12.66 12.25 16.67
C GLU A 134 -13.24 12.41 15.27
N CYS A 135 -12.39 12.81 14.32
CA CYS A 135 -12.80 12.82 12.93
C CYS A 135 -12.89 11.36 12.54
N ASP A 136 -14.11 10.83 12.56
CA ASP A 136 -14.46 9.62 11.85
C ASP A 136 -14.34 9.95 10.37
N ILE A 137 -13.23 9.50 9.78
CA ILE A 137 -12.93 9.65 8.36
C ILE A 137 -13.51 8.40 7.69
N PRO A 138 -14.51 8.56 6.80
CA PRO A 138 -15.04 7.46 6.02
C PRO A 138 -13.93 6.69 5.28
N VAL A 139 -14.07 5.35 5.21
CA VAL A 139 -13.09 4.47 4.57
C VAL A 139 -12.88 4.82 3.10
N GLU A 140 -13.94 5.24 2.42
CA GLU A 140 -13.90 5.70 1.02
C GLU A 140 -12.89 6.84 0.81
N TYR A 141 -12.82 7.78 1.76
CA TYR A 141 -11.90 8.91 1.71
C TYR A 141 -10.50 8.54 2.19
N LEU A 142 -10.36 7.49 3.00
CA LEU A 142 -9.06 6.97 3.45
C LEU A 142 -8.24 6.47 2.28
N GLU A 143 -8.87 5.72 1.37
CA GLU A 143 -8.20 5.21 0.16
C GLU A 143 -7.71 6.37 -0.70
N THR A 144 -8.56 7.38 -0.92
CA THR A 144 -8.20 8.58 -1.68
C THR A 144 -7.05 9.35 -1.03
N LEU A 145 -7.11 9.61 0.28
CA LEU A 145 -6.07 10.34 1.03
C LEU A 145 -4.73 9.61 1.08
N SER A 146 -4.78 8.28 1.22
CA SER A 146 -3.60 7.41 1.26
C SER A 146 -3.03 7.11 -0.12
N THR A 147 -3.68 7.58 -1.19
CA THR A 147 -3.21 7.31 -2.56
C THR A 147 -1.92 8.09 -2.82
N PRO A 148 -0.83 7.41 -3.23
CA PRO A 148 0.41 8.07 -3.64
C PRO A 148 0.17 8.98 -4.85
N LEU A 149 0.82 10.14 -4.87
CA LEU A 149 0.70 11.10 -5.98
C LEU A 149 1.13 10.51 -7.34
N SER A 150 1.95 9.45 -7.35
CA SER A 150 2.32 8.72 -8.57
C SER A 150 1.13 8.12 -9.31
N ASN A 151 0.05 7.77 -8.60
CA ASN A 151 -1.10 7.09 -9.18
C ASN A 151 -2.08 8.07 -9.87
N PHE A 152 -1.84 9.37 -9.74
CA PHE A 152 -2.67 10.42 -10.34
C PHE A 152 -2.23 10.80 -11.77
N GLY A 153 -1.21 10.15 -12.34
CA GLY A 153 -0.70 10.51 -13.66
C GLY A 153 0.06 11.84 -13.68
N ILE A 154 0.54 12.30 -12.51
CA ILE A 154 1.37 13.51 -12.39
C ILE A 154 2.75 13.23 -13.00
N SER A 155 3.29 14.22 -13.73
CA SER A 155 4.60 14.05 -14.35
C SER A 155 5.70 13.70 -13.31
N PRO A 156 6.62 12.77 -13.61
CA PRO A 156 7.69 12.38 -12.68
C PRO A 156 8.57 13.57 -12.23
N ARG A 157 8.70 14.59 -13.08
CA ARG A 157 9.40 15.84 -12.77
C ARG A 157 8.75 16.60 -11.62
N ILE A 158 7.42 16.75 -11.64
CA ILE A 158 6.66 17.42 -10.58
C ILE A 158 6.75 16.60 -9.29
N LEU A 159 6.56 15.27 -9.38
CA LEU A 159 6.67 14.38 -8.23
C LEU A 159 8.04 14.47 -7.55
N ARG A 160 9.14 14.47 -8.32
CA ARG A 160 10.49 14.61 -7.76
C ARG A 160 10.67 15.91 -6.98
N ASN A 161 10.06 17.01 -7.44
CA ASN A 161 10.14 18.29 -6.73
C ASN A 161 9.24 18.31 -5.48
N LEU A 162 8.03 17.76 -5.55
CA LEU A 162 7.13 17.62 -4.39
C LEU A 162 7.76 16.76 -3.27
N ARG A 163 8.45 15.67 -3.64
CA ARG A 163 9.17 14.80 -2.69
C ARG A 163 10.27 15.53 -1.90
N LYS A 164 10.90 16.57 -2.47
CA LYS A 164 11.89 17.40 -1.74
C LYS A 164 11.27 18.14 -0.56
N TYR A 165 9.96 18.37 -0.60
CA TYR A 165 9.18 19.00 0.46
C TYR A 165 8.40 17.98 1.30
N ASN A 166 8.77 16.69 1.21
CA ASN A 166 8.10 15.57 1.87
C ASN A 166 6.63 15.39 1.50
N ILE A 167 6.25 15.74 0.27
CA ILE A 167 4.88 15.55 -0.24
C ILE A 167 4.85 14.27 -1.08
N TYR A 168 4.26 13.20 -0.54
CA TYR A 168 4.21 11.88 -1.19
C TYR A 168 2.79 11.40 -1.46
N LEU A 169 1.89 11.60 -0.51
CA LEU A 169 0.49 11.18 -0.58
C LEU A 169 -0.40 12.35 -0.96
N LEU A 170 -1.63 12.04 -1.36
CA LEU A 170 -2.65 13.07 -1.56
C LEU A 170 -2.90 13.87 -0.26
N GLU A 171 -2.92 13.19 0.90
CA GLU A 171 -3.02 13.82 2.22
C GLU A 171 -1.99 14.94 2.41
N ASP A 172 -0.72 14.69 2.08
CA ASP A 172 0.37 15.66 2.24
C ASP A 172 0.18 16.89 1.35
N LEU A 173 -0.25 16.65 0.11
CA LEU A 173 -0.50 17.70 -0.86
C LEU A 173 -1.66 18.60 -0.42
N LEU A 174 -2.76 17.99 0.01
CA LEU A 174 -3.92 18.72 0.50
C LEU A 174 -3.60 19.48 1.79
N ARG A 175 -2.78 18.93 2.69
CA ARG A 175 -2.27 19.63 3.88
C ARG A 175 -1.45 20.86 3.48
N PHE A 176 -0.60 20.73 2.47
CA PHE A 176 0.18 21.86 1.94
C PHE A 176 -0.71 22.94 1.32
N ILE A 177 -1.69 22.56 0.49
CA ILE A 177 -2.63 23.48 -0.16
C ILE A 177 -3.44 24.23 0.90
N LYS A 178 -4.00 23.52 1.88
CA LYS A 178 -4.80 24.13 2.94
C LYS A 178 -3.99 25.12 3.80
N ARG A 179 -2.66 24.94 3.89
CA ARG A 179 -1.76 25.86 4.60
C ARG A 179 -1.36 27.10 3.80
N ASN A 180 -1.06 26.92 2.50
CA ASN A 180 -0.35 27.92 1.70
C ASN A 180 -1.17 28.46 0.51
N GLY A 181 -2.38 27.94 0.30
CA GLY A 181 -3.17 28.09 -0.92
C GLY A 181 -2.63 27.23 -2.06
N PHE A 182 -3.48 26.93 -3.05
CA PHE A 182 -3.07 26.11 -4.19
C PHE A 182 -1.95 26.75 -5.01
N ASP A 183 -2.03 28.06 -5.23
CA ASP A 183 -0.99 28.82 -5.95
C ASP A 183 0.36 28.82 -5.20
N GLY A 184 0.36 28.43 -3.91
CA GLY A 184 1.56 28.19 -3.14
C GLY A 184 2.44 27.07 -3.69
N ILE A 185 1.86 26.11 -4.42
CA ILE A 185 2.61 25.04 -5.08
C ILE A 185 3.55 25.61 -6.15
N GLY A 186 3.14 26.66 -6.86
CA GLY A 186 3.92 27.29 -7.93
C GLY A 186 5.09 28.12 -7.42
N ARG A 187 5.17 28.32 -6.10
CA ARG A 187 6.30 28.95 -5.42
C ARG A 187 7.36 27.94 -4.99
N LEU A 188 7.10 26.64 -5.11
CA LEU A 188 8.08 25.60 -4.79
C LEU A 188 9.19 25.57 -5.85
N HIS A 189 10.42 25.39 -5.40
CA HIS A 189 11.58 25.40 -6.30
C HIS A 189 11.50 24.26 -7.31
N GLY A 190 11.37 24.60 -8.59
CA GLY A 190 11.26 23.65 -9.70
C GLY A 190 9.83 23.26 -10.08
N VAL A 191 8.81 23.81 -9.42
CA VAL A 191 7.40 23.71 -9.83
C VAL A 191 6.96 25.10 -10.32
N GLY A 192 6.80 25.26 -11.63
CA GLY A 192 6.36 26.52 -12.23
C GLY A 192 4.85 26.58 -12.42
N ALA A 193 4.32 27.75 -12.82
CA ALA A 193 2.90 27.97 -13.06
C ALA A 193 2.24 26.91 -13.96
N ARG A 194 2.87 26.56 -15.10
CA ARG A 194 2.37 25.51 -16.00
C ARG A 194 2.26 24.14 -15.35
N SER A 195 3.17 23.81 -14.43
CA SER A 195 3.14 22.55 -13.69
C SER A 195 2.02 22.55 -12.65
N CYS A 196 1.71 23.70 -12.06
CA CYS A 196 0.56 23.86 -11.17
C CYS A 196 -0.76 23.75 -11.91
N ASP A 197 -0.88 24.36 -13.09
CA ASP A 197 -2.08 24.26 -13.91
C ASP A 197 -2.32 22.82 -14.36
N GLN A 198 -1.27 22.11 -14.78
CA GLN A 198 -1.34 20.69 -15.09
C GLN A 198 -1.78 19.85 -13.88
N LEU A 199 -1.21 20.14 -12.69
CA LEU A 199 -1.60 19.46 -11.46
C LEU A 199 -3.08 19.73 -11.11
N PHE A 200 -3.55 20.96 -11.31
CA PHE A 200 -4.94 21.34 -11.05
C PHE A 200 -5.90 20.57 -11.96
N VAL A 201 -5.63 20.53 -13.26
CA VAL A 201 -6.45 19.80 -14.24
C VAL A 201 -6.54 18.32 -13.86
N ILE A 202 -5.42 17.70 -13.49
CA ILE A 202 -5.37 16.29 -13.06
C ILE A 202 -6.22 16.07 -11.80
N LEU A 203 -6.07 16.93 -10.79
CA LEU A 203 -6.83 16.80 -9.53
C LEU A 203 -8.32 17.06 -9.71
N LYS A 204 -8.70 17.92 -10.67
CA LYS A 204 -10.09 18.19 -11.04
C LYS A 204 -10.70 17.02 -11.81
N ASP A 205 -9.97 16.44 -12.76
CA ASP A 205 -10.38 15.24 -13.51
C ASP A 205 -10.60 14.03 -12.57
N LYS A 206 -9.81 13.94 -11.51
CA LYS A 206 -9.94 12.92 -10.47
C LYS A 206 -10.97 13.25 -9.39
N SER A 207 -11.75 14.32 -9.58
CA SER A 207 -12.78 14.79 -8.64
C SER A 207 -12.26 15.00 -7.21
N VAL A 208 -10.99 15.38 -7.06
CA VAL A 208 -10.39 15.69 -5.75
C VAL A 208 -10.61 17.15 -5.39
N LEU A 209 -10.42 18.06 -6.37
CA LEU A 209 -10.63 19.49 -6.21
C LEU A 209 -11.83 19.94 -7.05
N GLU A 210 -12.76 20.67 -6.44
CA GLU A 210 -13.85 21.33 -7.16
C GLU A 210 -13.39 22.70 -7.69
N ASP A 211 -12.63 23.42 -6.86
CA ASP A 211 -11.95 24.67 -7.19
C ASP A 211 -10.57 24.69 -6.54
N LYS A 212 -9.71 25.66 -6.88
CA LYS A 212 -8.33 25.78 -6.37
C LYS A 212 -8.26 25.69 -4.84
N ASP A 213 -9.24 26.25 -4.14
CA ASP A 213 -9.28 26.26 -2.67
C ASP A 213 -10.47 25.46 -2.08
N THR A 214 -11.20 24.71 -2.91
CA THR A 214 -12.39 23.96 -2.47
C THR A 214 -12.19 22.46 -2.67
N CYS A 215 -12.03 21.74 -1.55
CA CYS A 215 -11.90 20.30 -1.49
C CYS A 215 -12.74 19.75 -0.34
N TYR A 216 -13.63 18.78 -0.61
CA TYR A 216 -14.45 18.13 0.41
C TYR A 216 -13.60 17.40 1.48
N LEU A 217 -12.38 16.97 1.13
CA LEU A 217 -11.44 16.33 2.05
C LEU A 217 -10.81 17.29 3.06
N PHE A 218 -10.88 18.61 2.84
CA PHE A 218 -10.34 19.59 3.81
C PHE A 218 -11.03 19.53 5.17
N ARG A 219 -12.24 18.98 5.26
CA ARG A 219 -12.92 18.74 6.54
C ARG A 219 -12.20 17.72 7.42
N TYR A 220 -11.43 16.82 6.81
CA TYR A 220 -10.75 15.70 7.47
C TYR A 220 -9.25 15.91 7.66
N ILE A 221 -8.70 17.02 7.14
CA ILE A 221 -7.26 17.34 7.21
C ILE A 221 -7.05 18.54 8.12
N PHE A 222 -6.22 18.39 9.15
CA PHE A 222 -5.85 19.48 10.06
C PHE A 222 -4.46 20.04 9.71
N VAL A 223 -4.34 21.37 9.82
CA VAL A 223 -3.15 22.18 9.44
C VAL A 223 -2.80 23.13 10.59
#